data_AF-A0A379GG92-F1
#
_entry.id   AF-A0A379GG92-F1
#
_cell.length_a   1.000
_cell.length_b   1.000
_cell.length_c   1.000
_cell.angle_alpha   90.00
_cell.angle_beta   90.00
_cell.angle_gamma   90.00
#
_symmetry.space_group_name_H-M   'P 1'
#
loop_
_entity.id
_entity.type
_entity.pdbx_description
1 polymer ?
#
loop_
_entity_poly.entity_id
_entity_poly.type
_entity_poly.pdbx_seq_one_letter_code
_entity_poly.pdbx_strand_id
1 'polypeptide(L)'
;MDVEKLLIKNRLNYKELPVFKPCRQCAGRGYPRLKFSEVLQQLQHVVSISKTAAYSHYKPLFDFLVAECFKEESLSDKFLQEVTVK
;
A
#
# COMPACT_ATOMS: atom_id res chain seq x y z
N MET A 1 -5.74 -2.51 1.23
CA MET A 1 -5.68 -2.29 -0.22
C MET A 1 -6.93 -1.54 -0.64
N ASP A 2 -6.77 -0.28 -1.03
CA ASP A 2 -7.90 0.56 -1.39
C ASP A 2 -8.23 0.42 -2.86
N VAL A 3 -9.32 -0.26 -3.15
CA VAL A 3 -9.82 -0.45 -4.51
C VAL A 3 -11.13 0.29 -4.70
N GLU A 4 -11.24 0.97 -5.84
CA GLU A 4 -12.48 1.62 -6.26
C GLU A 4 -13.19 0.69 -7.23
N LYS A 5 -14.46 0.38 -6.96
CA LYS A 5 -15.28 -0.49 -7.79
C LYS A 5 -15.66 0.24 -9.08
N LEU A 6 -15.30 -0.32 -10.23
CA LEU A 6 -15.84 0.07 -11.53
C LEU A 6 -16.82 -0.98 -12.04
N LEU A 7 -17.90 -0.50 -12.65
CA LEU A 7 -18.81 -1.32 -13.44
C LEU A 7 -18.50 -1.08 -14.91
N ILE A 8 -18.00 -2.10 -15.61
CA ILE A 8 -17.82 -2.03 -17.06
C ILE A 8 -19.06 -2.64 -17.72
N LYS A 9 -19.78 -1.84 -18.52
CA LYS A 9 -20.87 -2.32 -19.38
C LYS A 9 -20.26 -2.91 -20.66
N ASN A 10 -20.26 -4.23 -20.80
CA ASN A 10 -19.91 -4.89 -22.06
C ASN A 10 -21.11 -4.87 -23.02
N ARG A 11 -20.89 -4.44 -24.28
CA ARG A 11 -21.95 -4.36 -25.32
C ARG A 11 -22.55 -5.72 -25.71
N LEU A 12 -21.91 -6.84 -25.36
CA LEU A 12 -22.26 -8.16 -25.88
C LEU A 12 -22.84 -9.14 -24.86
N ASN A 13 -22.84 -8.82 -23.56
CA ASN A 13 -23.47 -9.65 -22.53
C ASN A 13 -23.82 -8.79 -21.29
N TYR A 14 -25.09 -8.80 -20.89
CA TYR A 14 -25.69 -8.02 -19.79
C TYR A 14 -25.25 -8.47 -18.38
N LYS A 15 -23.96 -8.78 -18.17
CA LYS A 15 -23.43 -9.06 -16.83
C LYS A 15 -22.48 -7.95 -16.41
N GLU A 16 -22.90 -7.18 -15.42
CA GLU A 16 -22.06 -6.20 -14.74
C GLU A 16 -21.01 -6.92 -13.90
N LEU A 17 -19.84 -7.18 -14.48
CA LEU A 17 -18.72 -7.74 -13.74
C LEU A 17 -18.03 -6.60 -12.96
N PRO A 18 -17.91 -6.72 -11.63
CA PRO A 18 -17.20 -5.73 -10.84
C PRO A 18 -15.70 -5.80 -11.17
N VAL A 19 -15.17 -4.73 -11.76
CA VAL A 19 -13.73 -4.57 -11.99
C VAL A 19 -13.19 -3.64 -10.92
N PHE A 20 -12.25 -4.13 -10.12
CA PHE A 20 -11.60 -3.33 -9.09
C PHE A 20 -10.39 -2.64 -9.69
N LYS A 21 -10.36 -1.30 -9.63
CA LYS A 21 -9.18 -0.50 -9.97
C LYS A 21 -8.54 0.03 -8.67
N PRO A 22 -7.23 0.31 -8.66
CA PRO A 22 -6.62 1.02 -7.53
C PRO A 22 -7.32 2.36 -7.32
N CYS A 23 -7.58 2.72 -6.06
CA CYS A 23 -8.18 4.00 -5.70
C CYS A 23 -7.38 5.16 -6.29
N ARG A 24 -8.06 6.11 -6.96
CA ARG A 24 -7.43 7.25 -7.63
C ARG A 24 -6.72 8.21 -6.67
N GLN A 25 -7.20 8.31 -5.43
CA GLN A 25 -6.64 9.23 -4.43
C GLN A 25 -5.34 8.70 -3.83
N CYS A 26 -5.30 7.41 -3.44
CA CYS A 26 -4.14 6.83 -2.79
C CYS A 26 -3.28 5.95 -3.72
N ALA A 27 -3.66 5.79 -4.99
CA ALA A 27 -3.09 4.88 -5.98
C ALA A 27 -3.08 3.41 -5.51
N GLY A 28 -4.14 2.99 -4.82
CA GLY A 28 -4.30 1.61 -4.36
C GLY A 28 -3.66 1.26 -3.00
N ARG A 29 -2.92 2.19 -2.38
CA ARG A 29 -2.19 1.95 -1.12
C ARG A 29 -3.11 1.83 0.09
N GLY A 30 -3.95 2.85 0.31
CA GLY A 30 -4.81 2.96 1.49
C GLY A 30 -4.13 3.34 2.80
N TYR A 31 -2.96 3.96 2.71
CA TYR A 31 -2.21 4.50 3.85
C TYR A 31 -1.35 5.70 3.39
N PRO A 32 -0.97 6.61 4.29
CA PRO A 32 -0.13 7.77 3.97
C PRO A 32 1.28 7.35 3.53
N ARG A 33 1.89 8.12 2.62
CA ARG A 33 3.28 7.85 2.21
C ARG A 33 4.24 8.26 3.32
N LEU A 34 5.02 7.30 3.80
CA LEU A 34 6.15 7.57 4.70
C LEU A 34 7.37 8.08 3.93
N LYS A 35 8.15 8.93 4.59
CA LYS A 35 9.31 9.59 3.99
C LYS A 35 10.55 8.70 4.08
N PHE A 36 10.90 8.05 2.98
CA PHE A 36 12.17 7.29 2.90
C PHE A 36 13.41 8.15 3.17
N SER A 37 13.34 9.48 3.00
CA SER A 37 14.47 10.38 3.30
C SER A 37 14.92 10.31 4.76
N GLU A 38 13.99 10.12 5.70
CA GLU A 38 14.31 10.03 7.14
C GLU A 38 15.05 8.73 7.43
N VAL A 39 14.59 7.62 6.84
CA VAL A 39 15.26 6.32 6.92
C VAL A 39 16.62 6.35 6.22
N LEU A 40 16.72 7.00 5.07
CA LEU A 40 17.97 7.12 4.32
C LEU A 40 19.06 7.82 5.15
N GLN A 41 18.71 8.89 5.86
CA GLN A 41 19.66 9.57 6.74
C GLN A 41 20.24 8.60 7.78
N GLN A 42 19.40 7.77 8.38
CA GLN A 42 19.86 6.75 9.34
C GLN A 42 20.64 5.62 8.67
N LEU A 43 20.21 5.17 7.49
CA LEU A 43 20.87 4.11 6.73
C LEU A 43 22.31 4.50 6.36
N GLN A 44 22.54 5.77 6.00
CA GLN A 44 23.85 6.28 5.63
C GLN A 44 24.85 6.34 6.80
N HIS A 45 24.37 6.31 8.05
CA HIS A 45 25.24 6.20 9.22
C HIS A 45 25.77 4.76 9.43
N VAL A 46 25.06 3.75 8.92
CA VAL A 46 25.41 2.33 9.09
C VAL A 46 26.08 1.74 7.84
N VAL A 47 25.68 2.23 6.65
CA VAL A 47 26.12 1.72 5.35
C VAL A 47 26.55 2.89 4.46
N SER A 48 27.76 2.81 3.90
CA SER A 48 28.25 3.79 2.93
C SER A 48 27.60 3.59 1.56
N ILE A 49 26.42 4.17 1.37
CA ILE A 49 25.65 4.10 0.12
C ILE A 49 25.30 5.50 -0.42
N SER A 50 25.37 5.64 -1.75
CA SER A 50 24.95 6.86 -2.42
C SER A 50 23.42 7.00 -2.39
N LYS A 51 22.93 8.25 -2.41
CA LYS A 51 21.49 8.54 -2.43
C LYS A 51 20.80 7.84 -3.61
N THR A 52 21.38 7.91 -4.80
CA THR A 52 20.81 7.28 -6.00
C THR A 52 20.68 5.77 -5.85
N ALA A 53 21.74 5.09 -5.38
CA ALA A 53 21.70 3.65 -5.16
C ALA A 53 20.68 3.27 -4.07
N ALA A 54 20.56 4.06 -3.00
CA ALA A 54 19.59 3.81 -1.95
C ALA A 54 18.15 3.92 -2.44
N TYR A 55 17.83 4.93 -3.26
CA TYR A 55 16.50 5.07 -3.86
C TYR A 55 16.19 3.99 -4.89
N SER A 56 17.18 3.45 -5.60
CA SER A 56 16.94 2.37 -6.57
C SER A 56 16.77 1.00 -5.90
N HIS A 57 17.57 0.70 -4.87
CA HIS A 57 17.64 -0.66 -4.30
C HIS A 57 16.87 -0.82 -2.99
N TYR A 58 16.89 0.20 -2.11
CA TYR A 58 16.34 0.09 -0.76
C TYR A 58 14.95 0.71 -0.62
N LYS A 59 14.62 1.74 -1.42
CA LYS A 59 13.27 2.33 -1.44
C LYS A 59 12.17 1.30 -1.73
N PRO A 60 12.32 0.38 -2.71
CA PRO A 60 11.28 -0.63 -2.96
C PRO A 60 11.07 -1.56 -1.77
N LEU A 61 12.15 -1.97 -1.10
CA LEU A 61 12.08 -2.80 0.12
C LEU A 61 11.41 -2.04 1.25
N PHE A 62 11.77 -0.78 1.47
CA PHE A 62 11.12 0.09 2.45
C PHE A 62 9.61 0.21 2.18
N ASP A 63 9.21 0.49 0.94
CA ASP A 63 7.79 0.61 0.58
C ASP A 63 7.04 -0.70 0.80
N PHE A 64 7.67 -1.84 0.50
CA PHE A 64 7.11 -3.16 0.75
C PHE A 64 6.88 -3.41 2.24
N LEU A 65 7.88 -3.15 3.09
CA LEU A 65 7.76 -3.35 4.54
C LEU A 65 6.68 -2.46 5.15
N VAL A 66 6.64 -1.18 4.74
CA VAL A 66 5.58 -0.25 5.16
C VAL A 66 4.21 -0.77 4.76
N ALA A 67 4.06 -1.25 3.52
CA ALA A 67 2.80 -1.80 3.05
C ALA A 67 2.35 -3.00 3.88
N GLU A 68 3.28 -3.86 4.29
CA GLU A 68 2.98 -5.05 5.08
C GLU A 68 2.51 -4.70 6.50
N CYS A 69 3.16 -3.74 7.17
CA CYS A 69 2.70 -3.22 8.47
C CYS A 69 1.24 -2.77 8.42
N PHE A 70 0.87 -1.97 7.41
CA PHE A 70 -0.51 -1.47 7.27
C PHE A 70 -1.51 -2.57 6.90
N LYS A 71 -1.09 -3.63 6.20
CA LYS A 71 -1.96 -4.80 5.97
C LYS A 71 -2.26 -5.51 7.29
N GLU A 72 -1.23 -5.78 8.09
CA GLU A 72 -1.38 -6.45 9.38
C GLU A 72 -2.20 -5.64 10.37
N GLU A 73 -1.99 -4.31 10.42
CA GLU A 73 -2.84 -3.40 11.21
C GLU A 73 -4.30 -3.49 10.77
N SER A 74 -4.57 -3.40 9.46
CA SER A 74 -5.94 -3.49 8.92
C SER A 74 -6.58 -4.85 9.15
N LEU A 75 -5.81 -5.95 9.14
CA LEU A 75 -6.31 -7.28 9.48
C LEU A 75 -6.63 -7.38 10.97
N SER A 76 -5.73 -6.88 11.82
CA SER A 76 -5.90 -6.86 13.26
C SER A 76 -7.14 -6.05 13.67
N ASP A 77 -7.37 -4.89 13.05
CA ASP A 77 -8.56 -4.08 13.29
C ASP A 77 -9.86 -4.82 12.95
N LYS A 78 -9.88 -5.60 11.86
CA LYS A 78 -11.05 -6.42 11.50
C LYS A 78 -11.31 -7.48 12.56
N PHE A 79 -10.27 -8.21 12.98
CA PHE A 79 -10.40 -9.20 14.04
C PHE A 79 -10.87 -8.57 15.35
N LEU A 80 -10.34 -7.40 15.72
CA LEU A 80 -10.78 -6.67 16.90
C LEU A 80 -12.26 -6.27 16.81
N GLN A 81 -12.73 -5.78 15.66
CA GLN A 81 -14.14 -5.47 15.46
C GLN A 81 -15.02 -6.72 15.59
N GLU A 82 -14.61 -7.85 15.04
CA GLU A 82 -15.36 -9.10 15.14
C GLU A 82 -15.52 -9.60 16.58
N VAL A 83 -14.48 -9.44 17.42
CA VAL A 83 -14.50 -9.95 18.81
C VAL A 83 -15.01 -8.94 19.85
N THR A 84 -14.98 -7.65 19.54
CA THR A 84 -15.29 -6.57 20.49
C THR A 84 -16.70 -6.01 20.31
N VAL A 85 -17.33 -6.18 19.14
CA VAL A 85 -18.72 -5.77 18.94
C VAL A 85 -19.66 -6.79 19.62
N LYS A 86 -20.01 -6.50 20.88
CA LYS A 86 -21.21 -6.95 21.57
C LYS A 86 -22.21 -5.79 21.67
#